data_AF-A0A0N5CXX7-F1
#
_entry.id   AF-A0A0N5CXX7-F1
#
_cell.length_a   1.000
_cell.length_b   1.000
_cell.length_c   1.000
_cell.angle_alpha   90.00
_cell.angle_beta   90.00
_cell.angle_gamma   90.00
#
_symmetry.space_group_name_H-M   'P 1'
#
loop_
_entity.id
_entity.type
_entity.pdbx_description
1 polymer ?
#
loop_
_entity_poly.entity_id
_entity_poly.type
_entity_poly.pdbx_seq_one_letter_code
_entity_poly.pdbx_strand_id
1 'polypeptide(L)'
;LQVFDAKRLPINLACGHTICRPCLQKRNISDCPLDQTITSISFEKLPINLALLSVLPGLSEEKSKMNSDASEEYKYIESILTKLASYLHPTECTLGGSVWSDELSRAMQRKLISLLCYQLMDFKGRQLALKAARALAERAVSEIIIYHQDNTSLSSNLWSAVRSKGCQFLGPAMQEEILKLILLTLSEGFSMSRKTLTLYIVETLRDDYPQVSKTCVGHVLQLLYRASCFNVLKREGGSSLMQLKVQFRNYDALRRVHDTQIVQVAFEQGLRLSLDQWSSLLYGDQNHRSYMQSIINKLQSSKSWKQQVSDLKAAIKYSSERESLIPVIEHFKRFADFEPSHGEFF
;
A
#
# COMPACT_ATOMS: atom_id res chain seq x y z
N LEU A 1 -27.99 15.89 2.30
CA LEU A 1 -27.67 14.79 3.25
C LEU A 1 -27.58 15.39 4.64
N GLN A 2 -28.11 14.72 5.66
CA GLN A 2 -28.01 15.21 7.03
C GLN A 2 -27.11 14.29 7.86
N VAL A 3 -26.35 14.85 8.80
CA VAL A 3 -25.42 14.13 9.68
C VAL A 3 -26.20 13.27 10.69
N PHE A 4 -25.58 12.19 11.18
CA PHE A 4 -26.13 11.42 12.29
C PHE A 4 -26.25 12.27 13.56
N ASP A 5 -27.18 11.90 14.44
CA ASP A 5 -27.40 12.51 15.75
C ASP A 5 -28.26 11.59 16.64
N ALA A 6 -28.72 12.10 17.78
CA ALA A 6 -29.62 11.39 18.71
C ALA A 6 -30.92 10.87 18.06
N LYS A 7 -31.41 11.55 17.00
CA LYS A 7 -32.64 11.15 16.28
C LYS A 7 -32.34 10.30 15.05
N ARG A 8 -31.16 10.47 14.46
CA ARG A 8 -30.64 9.81 13.26
C ARG A 8 -29.51 8.88 13.67
N LEU A 9 -29.86 7.86 14.44
CA LEU A 9 -28.90 6.89 15.00
C LEU A 9 -28.30 6.02 13.89
N PRO A 10 -26.96 5.94 13.76
CA PRO A 10 -26.29 5.18 12.71
C PRO A 10 -26.37 3.67 12.95
N ILE A 11 -26.70 2.93 11.91
CA ILE A 11 -26.73 1.46 11.87
C ILE A 11 -25.79 1.00 10.75
N ASN A 12 -24.79 0.21 11.10
CA ASN A 12 -23.91 -0.42 10.11
C ASN A 12 -24.61 -1.61 9.47
N LEU A 13 -24.38 -1.78 8.17
CA LEU A 13 -24.78 -2.96 7.40
C LEU A 13 -23.57 -3.85 7.11
N ALA A 14 -23.82 -5.11 6.76
CA ALA A 14 -22.77 -6.10 6.51
C ALA A 14 -21.84 -5.70 5.35
N CYS A 15 -22.32 -4.92 4.38
CA CYS A 15 -21.53 -4.43 3.25
C CYS A 15 -20.62 -3.23 3.57
N GLY A 16 -20.68 -2.68 4.79
CA GLY A 16 -19.88 -1.52 5.19
C GLY A 16 -20.57 -0.17 4.95
N HIS A 17 -21.83 -0.17 4.51
CA HIS A 17 -22.65 1.05 4.47
C HIS A 17 -23.27 1.33 5.85
N THR A 18 -23.34 2.60 6.23
CA THR A 18 -24.00 3.05 7.47
C THR A 18 -25.20 3.90 7.14
N ILE A 19 -26.37 3.56 7.69
CA ILE A 19 -27.66 4.23 7.42
C ILE A 19 -28.35 4.55 8.74
N CYS A 20 -29.05 5.68 8.84
CA CYS A 20 -29.75 5.99 10.08
C CYS A 20 -30.99 5.09 10.27
N ARG A 21 -31.27 4.71 11.52
CA ARG A 21 -32.39 3.84 11.90
C ARG A 21 -33.74 4.29 11.30
N PRO A 22 -34.14 5.58 11.34
CA PRO A 22 -35.40 6.02 10.72
C PRO A 22 -35.47 5.77 9.21
N CYS A 23 -34.34 5.86 8.49
CA CYS A 23 -34.30 5.60 7.05
C CYS A 23 -34.44 4.10 6.73
N LEU A 24 -33.91 3.21 7.58
CA LEU A 24 -34.09 1.76 7.42
C LEU A 24 -35.54 1.36 7.69
N GLN A 25 -36.15 1.89 8.74
CA GLN A 25 -37.54 1.59 9.10
C GLN A 25 -38.55 2.06 8.05
N LYS A 26 -38.36 3.27 7.49
CA LYS A 26 -39.29 3.84 6.51
C LYS A 26 -39.42 3.04 5.22
N ARG A 27 -38.38 2.30 4.83
CA ARG A 27 -38.35 1.67 3.52
C ARG A 27 -38.82 0.21 3.52
N ASN A 28 -38.99 -0.42 4.69
CA ASN A 28 -39.33 -1.84 4.84
C ASN A 28 -38.49 -2.76 3.93
N ILE A 29 -37.20 -2.43 3.78
CA ILE A 29 -36.26 -3.12 2.91
C ILE A 29 -35.56 -4.23 3.72
N SER A 30 -35.29 -5.39 3.12
CA SER A 30 -34.47 -6.48 3.71
C SER A 30 -32.97 -6.37 3.39
N ASP A 31 -32.63 -5.61 2.34
CA ASP A 31 -31.31 -5.48 1.75
C ASP A 31 -30.74 -4.06 1.90
N CYS A 32 -29.45 -3.89 1.64
CA CYS A 32 -28.86 -2.55 1.62
C CYS A 32 -29.48 -1.69 0.50
N PRO A 33 -30.02 -0.49 0.78
CA PRO A 33 -30.62 0.35 -0.24
C PRO A 33 -29.62 1.02 -1.20
N LEU A 34 -28.31 0.85 -0.97
CA LEU A 34 -27.25 1.45 -1.80
C LEU A 34 -26.64 0.45 -2.78
N ASP A 35 -26.41 -0.78 -2.34
CA ASP A 35 -25.72 -1.82 -3.14
C ASP A 35 -26.51 -3.14 -3.24
N GLN A 36 -27.72 -3.19 -2.68
CA GLN A 36 -28.62 -4.35 -2.70
C GLN A 36 -28.01 -5.62 -2.08
N THR A 37 -26.99 -5.47 -1.22
CA THR A 37 -26.47 -6.60 -0.45
C THR A 37 -27.54 -7.12 0.50
N ILE A 38 -27.84 -8.42 0.40
CA ILE A 38 -28.78 -9.11 1.28
C ILE A 38 -28.27 -9.08 2.73
N THR A 39 -29.16 -8.74 3.66
CA THR A 39 -28.85 -8.72 5.09
C THR A 39 -29.37 -10.00 5.74
N SER A 40 -28.50 -10.71 6.47
CA SER A 40 -28.89 -11.94 7.17
C SER A 40 -29.71 -11.68 8.45
N ILE A 41 -29.62 -10.47 8.99
CA ILE A 41 -30.23 -10.05 10.26
C ILE A 41 -31.18 -8.89 10.00
N SER A 42 -32.38 -8.93 10.59
CA SER A 42 -33.34 -7.82 10.55
C SER A 42 -32.70 -6.54 11.12
N PHE A 43 -32.89 -5.41 10.44
CA PHE A 43 -32.35 -4.11 10.84
C PHE A 43 -32.79 -3.65 12.24
N GLU A 44 -33.93 -4.12 12.72
CA GLU A 44 -34.43 -3.81 14.07
C GLU A 44 -33.55 -4.42 15.17
N LYS A 45 -32.89 -5.54 14.87
CA LYS A 45 -31.98 -6.24 15.79
C LYS A 45 -30.54 -5.74 15.67
N LEU A 46 -30.24 -4.85 14.72
CA LEU A 46 -28.89 -4.34 14.55
C LEU A 46 -28.58 -3.25 15.59
N PRO A 47 -27.40 -3.34 16.23
CA PRO A 47 -26.98 -2.36 17.23
C PRO A 47 -26.69 -1.00 16.58
N ILE A 48 -26.84 0.04 17.39
CA ILE A 48 -26.44 1.41 17.05
C ILE A 48 -24.92 1.46 17.04
N ASN A 49 -24.33 2.12 16.05
CA ASN A 49 -22.89 2.32 15.99
C ASN A 49 -22.48 3.44 16.97
N LEU A 50 -22.17 3.06 18.22
CA LEU A 50 -21.78 4.03 19.24
C LEU A 50 -20.41 4.67 18.96
N ALA A 51 -19.52 3.98 18.24
CA ALA A 51 -18.20 4.52 17.90
C ALA A 51 -18.29 5.68 16.88
N LEU A 52 -19.20 5.64 15.90
CA LEU A 52 -19.44 6.80 15.04
C LEU A 52 -20.17 7.93 15.79
N LEU A 53 -21.13 7.58 16.65
CA LEU A 53 -21.80 8.58 17.49
C LEU A 53 -20.85 9.26 18.47
N SER A 54 -19.80 8.58 18.95
CA SER A 54 -18.85 9.16 19.89
C SER A 54 -17.99 10.27 19.29
N VAL A 55 -17.87 10.33 17.96
CA VAL A 55 -17.17 11.40 17.25
C VAL A 55 -18.02 12.68 17.21
N LEU A 56 -19.34 12.58 17.36
CA LEU A 56 -20.26 13.70 17.22
C LEU A 56 -20.47 14.42 18.56
N PRO A 57 -20.59 15.77 18.55
CA PRO A 57 -20.78 16.55 19.77
C PRO A 57 -22.18 16.32 20.38
N GLY A 58 -22.27 16.35 21.71
CA GLY A 58 -23.54 16.45 22.44
C GLY A 58 -24.31 15.15 22.72
N LEU A 59 -23.69 13.97 22.58
CA LEU A 59 -24.37 12.66 22.70
C LEU A 59 -23.95 11.84 23.92
N SER A 60 -23.41 12.43 24.98
CA SER A 60 -22.75 11.69 26.07
C SER A 60 -23.70 10.96 27.03
N GLU A 61 -24.90 11.49 27.31
CA GLU A 61 -25.78 10.93 28.35
C GLU A 61 -26.72 9.81 27.84
N GLU A 62 -27.13 9.86 26.57
CA GLU A 62 -28.07 8.89 25.98
C GLU A 62 -27.42 7.55 25.59
N LYS A 63 -26.07 7.46 25.58
CA LYS A 63 -25.32 6.26 25.17
C LYS A 63 -25.50 5.07 26.12
N SER A 64 -25.68 5.32 27.42
CA SER A 64 -25.62 4.29 28.48
C SER A 64 -26.73 3.23 28.39
N LYS A 65 -27.84 3.53 27.70
CA LYS A 65 -28.96 2.60 27.48
C LYS A 65 -28.99 1.98 26.08
N MET A 66 -28.14 2.46 25.16
CA MET A 66 -28.09 1.95 23.79
C MET A 66 -27.36 0.61 23.78
N ASN A 67 -27.88 -0.35 23.00
CA ASN A 67 -27.32 -1.71 22.89
C ASN A 67 -27.25 -2.49 24.22
N SER A 68 -28.16 -2.23 25.18
CA SER A 68 -28.21 -2.93 26.48
C SER A 68 -28.25 -4.45 26.34
N ASP A 69 -28.96 -4.92 25.32
CA ASP A 69 -29.26 -6.34 25.07
C ASP A 69 -28.12 -7.05 24.31
N ALA A 70 -27.05 -6.34 23.96
CA ALA A 70 -25.88 -6.92 23.31
C ALA A 70 -25.07 -7.78 24.30
N SER A 71 -24.34 -8.77 23.77
CA SER A 71 -23.45 -9.60 24.59
C SER A 71 -22.28 -8.80 25.16
N GLU A 72 -21.67 -9.31 26.24
CA GLU A 72 -20.51 -8.67 26.85
C GLU A 72 -19.30 -8.61 25.90
N GLU A 73 -19.13 -9.60 25.03
CA GLU A 73 -18.10 -9.60 23.99
C GLU A 73 -18.33 -8.48 22.96
N TYR A 74 -19.58 -8.28 22.53
CA TYR A 74 -19.90 -7.19 21.61
C TYR A 74 -19.62 -5.82 22.27
N LYS A 75 -20.07 -5.63 23.52
CA LYS A 75 -19.83 -4.38 24.28
C LYS A 75 -18.33 -4.12 24.45
N TYR A 76 -17.55 -5.16 24.71
CA TYR A 76 -16.09 -5.05 24.80
C TYR A 76 -15.48 -4.57 23.47
N ILE A 77 -15.85 -5.18 22.34
CA ILE A 77 -15.35 -4.75 21.01
C ILE A 77 -15.81 -3.33 20.69
N GLU A 78 -17.07 -2.98 20.97
CA GLU A 78 -17.60 -1.63 20.77
C GLU A 78 -16.86 -0.59 21.60
N SER A 79 -16.47 -0.90 22.83
CA SER A 79 -15.63 -0.02 23.67
C SER A 79 -14.27 0.25 23.05
N ILE A 80 -13.65 -0.77 22.43
CA ILE A 80 -12.38 -0.63 21.72
C ILE A 80 -12.57 0.24 20.47
N LEU A 81 -13.60 -0.02 19.67
CA LEU A 81 -13.89 0.79 18.48
C LEU A 81 -14.19 2.25 18.84
N THR A 82 -14.88 2.48 19.95
CA THR A 82 -15.14 3.82 20.50
C THR A 82 -13.84 4.52 20.92
N LYS A 83 -12.92 3.80 21.57
CA LYS A 83 -11.58 4.31 21.90
C LYS A 83 -10.75 4.59 20.65
N LEU A 84 -10.87 3.80 19.58
CA LEU A 84 -10.20 4.12 18.32
C LEU A 84 -10.83 5.34 17.66
N ALA A 85 -12.16 5.47 17.71
CA ALA A 85 -12.88 6.62 17.17
C ALA A 85 -12.55 7.93 17.88
N SER A 86 -12.04 7.91 19.12
CA SER A 86 -11.66 9.14 19.84
C SER A 86 -10.47 9.88 19.21
N TYR A 87 -9.70 9.24 18.33
CA TYR A 87 -8.69 9.92 17.51
C TYR A 87 -9.29 10.76 16.37
N LEU A 88 -10.60 10.67 16.14
CA LEU A 88 -11.30 11.41 15.10
C LEU A 88 -12.09 12.57 15.72
N HIS A 89 -12.01 13.72 15.06
CA HIS A 89 -12.74 14.92 15.40
C HIS A 89 -13.68 15.29 14.25
N PRO A 90 -14.89 15.78 14.53
CA PRO A 90 -15.83 16.17 13.49
C PRO A 90 -15.35 17.42 12.75
N THR A 91 -15.62 17.47 11.45
CA THR A 91 -15.44 18.66 10.60
C THR A 91 -16.68 18.83 9.73
N GLU A 92 -17.11 20.08 9.57
CA GLU A 92 -18.19 20.41 8.64
C GLU A 92 -17.72 20.30 7.18
N CYS A 93 -18.53 19.71 6.33
CA CYS A 93 -18.30 19.64 4.89
C CYS A 93 -19.61 19.87 4.13
N THR A 94 -19.52 20.44 2.93
CA THR A 94 -20.68 20.76 2.09
C THR A 94 -21.49 19.53 1.68
N LEU A 95 -20.88 18.35 1.68
CA LEU A 95 -21.50 17.06 1.32
C LEU A 95 -22.00 16.27 2.55
N GLY A 96 -21.82 16.78 3.78
CA GLY A 96 -22.21 16.10 5.02
C GLY A 96 -21.12 16.17 6.09
N GLY A 97 -21.12 15.19 7.01
CA GLY A 97 -20.10 15.09 8.05
C GLY A 97 -18.77 14.60 7.49
N SER A 98 -17.67 15.27 7.86
CA SER A 98 -16.31 14.79 7.67
C SER A 98 -15.64 14.63 9.03
N VAL A 99 -14.50 13.96 9.06
CA VAL A 99 -13.66 13.87 10.25
C VAL A 99 -12.22 14.23 9.92
N TRP A 100 -11.48 14.61 10.94
CA TRP A 100 -10.05 14.87 10.90
C TRP A 100 -9.37 14.34 12.17
N SER A 101 -8.04 14.40 12.23
CA SER A 101 -7.25 13.96 13.39
C SER A 101 -5.95 14.74 13.44
N ASP A 102 -5.52 15.14 14.64
CA ASP A 102 -4.20 15.73 14.90
C ASP A 102 -3.09 14.67 14.90
N GLU A 103 -3.43 13.41 15.19
CA GLU A 103 -2.47 12.35 15.45
C GLU A 103 -2.36 11.35 14.29
N LEU A 104 -3.47 11.10 13.59
CA LEU A 104 -3.54 10.12 12.52
C LEU A 104 -3.39 10.78 11.15
N SER A 105 -2.56 10.18 10.29
CA SER A 105 -2.51 10.59 8.88
C SER A 105 -3.87 10.39 8.19
N ARG A 106 -4.13 11.11 7.08
CA ARG A 106 -5.36 10.91 6.29
C ARG A 106 -5.56 9.45 5.84
N ALA A 107 -4.48 8.72 5.60
CA ALA A 107 -4.55 7.31 5.21
C ALA A 107 -4.98 6.41 6.38
N MET A 108 -4.50 6.69 7.59
CA MET A 108 -4.93 6.04 8.82
C MET A 108 -6.39 6.37 9.13
N GLN A 109 -6.79 7.65 9.05
CA GLN A 109 -8.17 8.09 9.25
C GLN A 109 -9.15 7.34 8.33
N ARG A 110 -8.86 7.26 7.01
CA ARG A 110 -9.71 6.53 6.06
C ARG A 110 -9.88 5.05 6.41
N LYS A 111 -8.80 4.38 6.83
CA LYS A 111 -8.83 2.96 7.20
C LYS A 111 -9.57 2.74 8.52
N LEU A 112 -9.41 3.64 9.47
CA LEU A 112 -10.14 3.62 10.73
C LEU A 112 -11.64 3.81 10.48
N ILE A 113 -12.06 4.82 9.72
CA ILE A 113 -13.46 5.02 9.36
C ILE A 113 -14.04 3.77 8.68
N SER A 114 -13.29 3.16 7.74
CA SER A 114 -13.73 1.93 7.10
C SER A 114 -13.96 0.80 8.10
N LEU A 115 -13.09 0.63 9.10
CA LEU A 115 -13.27 -0.37 10.16
C LEU A 115 -14.53 -0.08 10.98
N LEU A 116 -14.79 1.19 11.31
CA LEU A 116 -15.95 1.63 12.10
C LEU A 116 -17.29 1.41 11.38
N CYS A 117 -17.31 1.17 10.06
CA CYS A 117 -18.53 1.05 9.27
C CYS A 117 -19.01 -0.38 9.05
N TYR A 118 -18.32 -1.41 9.54
CA TYR A 118 -18.76 -2.81 9.41
C TYR A 118 -19.66 -3.26 10.56
N GLN A 119 -20.64 -4.12 10.24
CA GLN A 119 -21.59 -4.68 11.21
C GLN A 119 -21.04 -5.97 11.83
N LEU A 120 -20.77 -5.97 13.13
CA LEU A 120 -20.12 -7.11 13.81
C LEU A 120 -21.09 -8.23 14.20
N MET A 121 -22.40 -7.96 14.23
CA MET A 121 -23.40 -9.03 14.45
C MET A 121 -23.50 -9.98 13.25
N ASP A 122 -23.14 -9.51 12.05
CA ASP A 122 -23.16 -10.29 10.82
C ASP A 122 -21.80 -10.95 10.53
N PHE A 123 -21.80 -12.21 10.09
CA PHE A 123 -20.57 -12.94 9.78
C PHE A 123 -19.73 -12.28 8.67
N LYS A 124 -20.37 -11.85 7.58
CA LYS A 124 -19.70 -11.15 6.47
C LYS A 124 -19.13 -9.83 6.97
N GLY A 125 -19.88 -9.11 7.81
CA GLY A 125 -19.40 -7.87 8.43
C GLY A 125 -18.18 -8.09 9.32
N ARG A 126 -18.13 -9.16 10.14
CA ARG A 126 -16.92 -9.52 10.92
C ARG A 126 -15.71 -9.82 10.04
N GLN A 127 -15.88 -10.57 8.96
CA GLN A 127 -14.80 -10.88 8.01
C GLN A 127 -14.23 -9.61 7.37
N LEU A 128 -15.09 -8.67 6.98
CA LEU A 128 -14.65 -7.39 6.41
C LEU A 128 -14.01 -6.47 7.46
N ALA A 129 -14.52 -6.46 8.69
CA ALA A 129 -13.92 -5.75 9.81
C ALA A 129 -12.50 -6.25 10.11
N LEU A 130 -12.29 -7.57 10.14
CA LEU A 130 -10.95 -8.16 10.32
C LEU A 130 -9.98 -7.74 9.21
N LYS A 131 -10.42 -7.77 7.94
CA LYS A 131 -9.64 -7.27 6.80
C LYS A 131 -9.29 -5.78 6.96
N ALA A 132 -10.25 -4.95 7.39
CA ALA A 132 -10.02 -3.53 7.62
C ALA A 132 -9.06 -3.27 8.79
N ALA A 133 -9.19 -4.01 9.90
CA ALA A 133 -8.31 -3.93 11.05
C ALA A 133 -6.86 -4.30 10.67
N ARG A 134 -6.67 -5.36 9.89
CA ARG A 134 -5.36 -5.71 9.33
C ARG A 134 -4.82 -4.61 8.42
N ALA A 135 -5.64 -4.09 7.53
CA ALA A 135 -5.22 -3.02 6.63
C ALA A 135 -4.84 -1.72 7.38
N LEU A 136 -5.44 -1.47 8.55
CA LEU A 136 -5.08 -0.39 9.47
C LEU A 136 -3.73 -0.68 10.16
N ALA A 137 -3.52 -1.90 10.65
CA ALA A 137 -2.24 -2.32 11.24
C ALA A 137 -1.08 -2.25 10.23
N GLU A 138 -1.29 -2.70 8.98
CA GLU A 138 -0.32 -2.58 7.88
C GLU A 138 0.06 -1.14 7.59
N ARG A 139 -0.91 -0.23 7.69
CA ARG A 139 -0.64 1.19 7.51
C ARG A 139 0.13 1.77 8.69
N ALA A 140 -0.23 1.41 9.93
CA ALA A 140 0.49 1.85 11.13
C ALA A 140 1.96 1.39 11.10
N VAL A 141 2.22 0.11 10.79
CA VAL A 141 3.59 -0.43 10.64
C VAL A 141 4.38 0.37 9.61
N SER A 142 3.77 0.69 8.46
CA SER A 142 4.42 1.47 7.42
C SER A 142 4.78 2.88 7.86
N GLU A 143 3.90 3.55 8.62
CA GLU A 143 4.15 4.90 9.13
C GLU A 143 5.23 4.93 10.22
N ILE A 144 5.25 3.92 11.11
CA ILE A 144 6.31 3.79 12.13
C ILE A 144 7.67 3.55 11.47
N ILE A 145 7.75 2.70 10.43
CA ILE A 145 9.00 2.50 9.67
C ILE A 145 9.49 3.82 9.08
N ILE A 146 8.59 4.59 8.45
CA ILE A 146 8.93 5.88 7.84
C ILE A 146 9.40 6.87 8.90
N TYR A 147 8.78 6.89 10.07
CA TYR A 147 9.15 7.78 11.19
C TYR A 147 10.59 7.53 11.67
N HIS A 148 11.01 6.27 11.80
CA HIS A 148 12.37 5.93 12.22
C HIS A 148 13.40 5.89 11.07
N GLN A 149 12.99 6.19 9.84
CA GLN A 149 13.88 6.19 8.69
C GLN A 149 14.60 7.53 8.56
N ASP A 150 15.93 7.49 8.40
CA ASP A 150 16.70 8.68 8.03
C ASP A 150 16.41 9.10 6.58
N ASN A 151 15.66 10.19 6.43
CA ASN A 151 15.29 10.73 5.13
C ASN A 151 16.39 11.56 4.48
N THR A 152 17.42 11.98 5.22
CA THR A 152 18.51 12.83 4.68
C THR A 152 19.46 12.02 3.79
N SER A 153 19.78 10.79 4.19
CA SER A 153 20.66 9.88 3.43
C SER A 153 19.90 8.92 2.50
N LEU A 154 18.57 9.01 2.43
CA LEU A 154 17.71 8.02 1.76
C LEU A 154 18.05 7.76 0.28
N SER A 155 18.26 8.83 -0.50
CA SER A 155 18.65 8.72 -1.91
C SER A 155 20.03 8.05 -2.05
N SER A 156 20.99 8.44 -1.20
CA SER A 156 22.34 7.85 -1.20
C SER A 156 22.28 6.35 -0.86
N ASN A 157 21.49 5.98 0.15
CA ASN A 157 21.29 4.59 0.57
C ASN A 157 20.63 3.76 -0.54
N LEU A 158 19.63 4.31 -1.23
CA LEU A 158 19.01 3.66 -2.39
C LEU A 158 20.04 3.39 -3.49
N TRP A 159 20.83 4.40 -3.89
CA TRP A 159 21.80 4.20 -4.96
C TRP A 159 22.96 3.31 -4.56
N SER A 160 23.35 3.32 -3.28
CA SER A 160 24.31 2.37 -2.72
C SER A 160 23.79 0.93 -2.83
N ALA A 161 22.51 0.72 -2.49
CA ALA A 161 21.84 -0.57 -2.61
C ALA A 161 21.73 -1.07 -4.06
N VAL A 162 21.43 -0.17 -5.00
CA VAL A 162 21.40 -0.50 -6.43
C VAL A 162 22.81 -0.89 -6.92
N ARG A 163 23.84 -0.13 -6.53
CA ARG A 163 25.24 -0.42 -6.89
C ARG A 163 25.76 -1.72 -6.28
N SER A 164 25.38 -2.07 -5.05
CA SER A 164 25.80 -3.32 -4.40
C SER A 164 25.28 -4.57 -5.13
N LYS A 165 24.23 -4.43 -5.96
CA LYS A 165 23.70 -5.49 -6.84
C LYS A 165 24.36 -5.48 -8.23
N GLY A 166 25.43 -4.71 -8.44
CA GLY A 166 26.08 -4.53 -9.74
C GLY A 166 25.21 -3.79 -10.76
N CYS A 167 24.25 -2.99 -10.28
CA CYS A 167 23.30 -2.26 -11.10
C CYS A 167 23.55 -0.75 -11.00
N GLN A 168 22.99 0.02 -11.92
CA GLN A 168 23.11 1.49 -11.89
C GLN A 168 21.89 2.14 -12.52
N PHE A 169 21.54 3.32 -11.99
CA PHE A 169 20.60 4.27 -12.58
C PHE A 169 21.39 5.54 -12.89
N LEU A 170 21.30 6.03 -14.13
CA LEU A 170 22.19 7.09 -14.65
C LEU A 170 21.54 8.47 -14.69
N GLY A 171 20.42 8.63 -13.98
CA GLY A 171 19.59 9.82 -14.02
C GLY A 171 18.47 9.71 -15.06
N PRO A 172 17.38 10.49 -14.92
CA PRO A 172 16.17 10.32 -15.73
C PRO A 172 16.40 10.29 -17.24
N ALA A 173 17.07 11.33 -17.78
CA ALA A 173 17.27 11.49 -19.22
C ALA A 173 18.17 10.40 -19.83
N MET A 174 19.36 10.20 -19.27
CA MET A 174 20.30 9.19 -19.81
C MET A 174 19.74 7.77 -19.67
N GLN A 175 19.04 7.47 -18.57
CA GLN A 175 18.44 6.15 -18.38
C GLN A 175 17.38 5.87 -19.44
N GLU A 176 16.53 6.86 -19.74
CA GLU A 176 15.52 6.75 -20.77
C GLU A 176 16.12 6.47 -22.15
N GLU A 177 17.16 7.20 -22.56
CA GLU A 177 17.83 7.01 -23.85
C GLU A 177 18.50 5.63 -23.95
N ILE A 178 19.13 5.14 -22.88
CA ILE A 178 19.70 3.78 -22.87
C ILE A 178 18.61 2.73 -23.05
N LEU A 179 17.47 2.86 -22.37
CA LEU A 179 16.36 1.91 -22.52
C LEU A 179 15.77 1.93 -23.93
N LYS A 180 15.66 3.11 -24.57
CA LYS A 180 15.24 3.25 -25.97
C LYS A 180 16.21 2.57 -26.93
N LEU A 181 17.52 2.74 -26.75
CA LEU A 181 18.53 2.07 -27.58
C LEU A 181 18.52 0.54 -27.43
N ILE A 182 18.29 0.04 -26.21
CA ILE A 182 18.13 -1.40 -25.97
C ILE A 182 16.91 -1.93 -26.73
N LEU A 183 15.80 -1.20 -26.72
CA LEU A 183 14.59 -1.57 -27.47
C LEU A 183 14.82 -1.52 -28.97
N LEU A 184 15.37 -0.43 -29.50
CA LEU A 184 15.71 -0.29 -30.92
C LEU A 184 16.53 -1.48 -31.42
N THR A 185 17.43 -1.98 -30.58
CA THR A 185 18.33 -3.07 -30.93
C THR A 185 17.70 -4.46 -30.81
N LEU A 186 16.77 -4.66 -29.87
CA LEU A 186 16.30 -6.00 -29.48
C LEU A 186 14.78 -6.24 -29.65
N SER A 187 13.99 -5.22 -30.05
CA SER A 187 12.52 -5.32 -30.17
C SER A 187 12.09 -6.33 -31.23
N GLU A 188 12.78 -6.40 -32.37
CA GLU A 188 12.42 -7.31 -33.46
C GLU A 188 12.84 -8.77 -33.20
N GLY A 189 13.26 -9.08 -31.97
CA GLY A 189 13.68 -10.42 -31.58
C GLY A 189 15.10 -10.77 -31.98
N PHE A 190 15.90 -9.78 -32.36
CA PHE A 190 17.34 -9.94 -32.46
C PHE A 190 17.95 -10.35 -31.13
N SER A 191 19.04 -11.11 -31.21
CA SER A 191 19.83 -11.54 -30.07
C SER A 191 21.24 -10.98 -30.17
N MET A 192 21.73 -10.35 -29.11
CA MET A 192 23.03 -9.70 -29.12
C MET A 192 23.84 -10.07 -27.88
N SER A 193 25.16 -10.15 -28.02
CA SER A 193 26.03 -10.33 -26.86
C SER A 193 26.02 -9.07 -25.98
N ARG A 194 26.17 -9.25 -24.67
CA ARG A 194 26.28 -8.11 -23.74
C ARG A 194 27.38 -7.13 -24.14
N LYS A 195 28.54 -7.64 -24.56
CA LYS A 195 29.69 -6.82 -24.99
C LYS A 195 29.33 -5.95 -26.20
N THR A 196 28.73 -6.54 -27.23
CA THR A 196 28.35 -5.82 -28.45
C THR A 196 27.30 -4.75 -28.16
N LEU A 197 26.25 -5.08 -27.39
CA LEU A 197 25.20 -4.13 -27.03
C LEU A 197 25.74 -2.96 -26.20
N THR A 198 26.62 -3.24 -25.22
CA THR A 198 27.27 -2.21 -24.43
C THR A 198 28.11 -1.27 -25.29
N LEU A 199 28.88 -1.79 -26.25
CA LEU A 199 29.69 -0.97 -27.14
C LEU A 199 28.82 -0.05 -28.00
N TYR A 200 27.80 -0.61 -28.64
CA TYR A 200 26.86 0.15 -29.47
C TYR A 200 26.23 1.31 -28.70
N ILE A 201 25.69 1.07 -27.50
CA ILE A 201 25.04 2.10 -26.69
C ILE A 201 26.03 3.19 -26.29
N VAL A 202 27.24 2.81 -25.85
CA VAL A 202 28.27 3.78 -25.45
C VAL A 202 28.72 4.65 -26.62
N GLU A 203 28.90 4.06 -27.80
CA GLU A 203 29.30 4.79 -29.00
C GLU A 203 28.18 5.74 -29.46
N THR A 204 26.92 5.30 -29.36
CA THR A 204 25.76 6.12 -29.75
C THR A 204 25.54 7.32 -28.83
N LEU A 205 25.79 7.19 -27.52
CA LEU A 205 25.49 8.23 -26.53
C LEU A 205 26.67 9.14 -26.16
N ARG A 206 27.87 8.89 -26.68
CA ARG A 206 29.10 9.54 -26.16
C ARG A 206 29.10 11.06 -26.36
N ASP A 207 28.55 11.54 -27.47
CA ASP A 207 28.58 12.96 -27.81
C ASP A 207 27.65 13.77 -26.90
N ASP A 208 26.46 13.23 -26.58
CA ASP A 208 25.49 13.87 -25.68
C ASP A 208 25.83 13.66 -24.20
N TYR A 209 26.46 12.54 -23.86
CA TYR A 209 26.78 12.13 -22.49
C TYR A 209 28.25 11.70 -22.35
N PRO A 210 29.21 12.63 -22.24
CA PRO A 210 30.64 12.31 -22.18
C PRO A 210 31.05 11.38 -21.03
N GLN A 211 30.27 11.34 -19.96
CA GLN A 211 30.44 10.48 -18.80
C GLN A 211 30.00 9.02 -19.03
N VAL A 212 29.36 8.71 -20.16
CA VAL A 212 28.90 7.35 -20.48
C VAL A 212 30.10 6.41 -20.69
N SER A 213 30.04 5.23 -20.09
CA SER A 213 31.11 4.24 -20.13
C SER A 213 30.58 2.82 -20.26
N LYS A 214 31.44 1.90 -20.72
CA LYS A 214 31.11 0.48 -20.83
C LYS A 214 30.65 -0.09 -19.49
N THR A 215 31.26 0.34 -18.39
CA THR A 215 30.93 -0.09 -17.04
C THR A 215 29.52 0.35 -16.63
N CYS A 216 29.18 1.64 -16.79
CA CYS A 216 27.90 2.15 -16.34
C CYS A 216 26.73 1.61 -17.18
N VAL A 217 26.90 1.51 -18.51
CA VAL A 217 25.92 0.85 -19.41
C VAL A 217 25.81 -0.65 -19.08
N GLY A 218 26.94 -1.30 -18.80
CA GLY A 218 26.99 -2.68 -18.33
C GLY A 218 26.14 -2.90 -17.08
N HIS A 219 26.17 -1.97 -16.12
CA HIS A 219 25.35 -2.02 -14.91
C HIS A 219 23.86 -1.74 -15.16
N VAL A 220 23.50 -0.91 -16.15
CA VAL A 220 22.09 -0.76 -16.58
C VAL A 220 21.57 -2.07 -17.17
N LEU A 221 22.35 -2.73 -18.04
CA LEU A 221 21.99 -4.04 -18.57
C LEU A 221 21.88 -5.11 -17.47
N GLN A 222 22.72 -5.00 -16.42
CA GLN A 222 22.64 -5.89 -15.26
C GLN A 222 21.30 -5.75 -14.53
N LEU A 223 20.77 -4.53 -14.43
CA LEU A 223 19.48 -4.26 -13.80
C LEU A 223 18.35 -4.98 -14.54
N LEU A 224 18.30 -4.84 -15.87
CA LEU A 224 17.31 -5.53 -16.71
C LEU A 224 17.48 -7.06 -16.67
N TYR A 225 18.71 -7.55 -16.60
CA TYR A 225 19.00 -8.97 -16.43
C TYR A 225 18.43 -9.50 -15.11
N ARG A 226 18.64 -8.79 -13.99
CA ARG A 226 18.06 -9.14 -12.68
C ARG A 226 16.54 -9.08 -12.69
N ALA A 227 15.98 -8.12 -13.41
CA ALA A 227 14.55 -7.99 -13.66
C ALA A 227 14.00 -9.06 -14.63
N SER A 228 14.83 -10.03 -15.04
CA SER A 228 14.46 -11.17 -15.89
C SER A 228 13.91 -10.77 -17.26
N CYS A 229 14.42 -9.67 -17.82
CA CYS A 229 13.97 -9.13 -19.12
C CYS A 229 14.43 -9.97 -20.32
N PHE A 230 15.51 -10.73 -20.17
CA PHE A 230 16.16 -11.41 -21.29
C PHE A 230 15.93 -12.93 -21.28
N ASN A 231 15.80 -13.49 -22.48
CA ASN A 231 16.12 -14.89 -22.75
C ASN A 231 17.61 -14.98 -23.02
N VAL A 232 18.31 -15.87 -22.31
CA VAL A 232 19.76 -16.02 -22.41
C VAL A 232 20.08 -17.29 -23.19
N LEU A 233 20.66 -17.12 -24.36
CA LEU A 233 21.04 -18.21 -25.26
C LEU A 233 22.54 -18.47 -25.12
N LYS A 234 22.89 -19.65 -24.58
CA LYS A 234 24.29 -20.09 -24.47
C LYS A 234 24.79 -20.54 -25.85
N ARG A 235 26.06 -20.22 -26.16
CA ARG A 235 26.74 -20.67 -27.38
C ARG A 235 28.01 -21.44 -26.99
N GLU A 236 28.30 -22.51 -27.69
CA GLU A 236 29.57 -23.22 -27.49
C GLU A 236 30.74 -22.35 -27.96
N GLY A 237 31.77 -22.22 -27.12
CA GLY A 237 32.99 -21.46 -27.43
C GLY A 237 32.84 -19.93 -27.55
N GLY A 238 31.65 -19.36 -27.29
CA GLY A 238 31.38 -17.94 -27.49
C GLY A 238 30.58 -17.28 -26.35
N SER A 239 30.49 -15.95 -26.36
CA SER A 239 29.68 -15.22 -25.37
C SER A 239 28.19 -15.50 -25.56
N SER A 240 27.46 -15.66 -24.46
CA SER A 240 26.00 -15.79 -24.47
C SER A 240 25.33 -14.61 -25.18
N LEU A 241 24.25 -14.91 -25.89
CA LEU A 241 23.39 -13.91 -26.52
C LEU A 241 22.20 -13.62 -25.61
N MET A 242 21.75 -12.37 -25.63
CA MET A 242 20.57 -11.91 -24.91
C MET A 242 19.53 -11.47 -25.92
N GLN A 243 18.32 -11.97 -25.77
CA GLN A 243 17.16 -11.57 -26.55
C GLN A 243 16.10 -11.00 -25.59
N LEU A 244 15.48 -9.88 -25.94
CA LEU A 244 14.43 -9.31 -25.12
C LEU A 244 13.15 -10.17 -25.19
N LYS A 245 12.62 -10.55 -24.03
CA LYS A 245 11.35 -11.30 -23.95
C LYS A 245 10.22 -10.50 -24.57
N VAL A 246 9.28 -11.20 -25.21
CA VAL A 246 8.23 -10.58 -26.04
C VAL A 246 7.44 -9.52 -25.28
N GLN A 247 7.08 -9.78 -24.03
CA GLN A 247 6.31 -8.86 -23.19
C GLN A 247 7.04 -7.54 -22.84
N PHE A 248 8.35 -7.44 -23.08
CA PHE A 248 9.15 -6.26 -22.76
C PHE A 248 9.62 -5.50 -24.00
N ARG A 249 9.11 -5.83 -25.20
CA ARG A 249 9.51 -5.20 -26.48
C ARG A 249 8.83 -3.86 -26.78
N ASN A 250 8.23 -3.23 -25.78
CA ASN A 250 7.71 -1.87 -25.85
C ASN A 250 8.29 -1.07 -24.68
N TYR A 251 8.41 0.25 -24.86
CA TYR A 251 9.05 1.12 -23.88
C TYR A 251 8.36 1.08 -22.52
N ASP A 252 7.04 1.20 -22.49
CA ASP A 252 6.29 1.25 -21.23
C ASP A 252 6.47 -0.04 -20.41
N ALA A 253 6.42 -1.21 -21.04
CA ALA A 253 6.63 -2.49 -20.35
C ALA A 253 8.07 -2.66 -19.86
N LEU A 254 9.07 -2.31 -20.69
CA LEU A 254 10.48 -2.38 -20.30
C LEU A 254 10.79 -1.41 -19.15
N ARG A 255 10.28 -0.18 -19.26
CA ARG A 255 10.44 0.85 -18.22
C ARG A 255 9.76 0.44 -16.92
N ARG A 256 8.57 -0.17 -17.01
CA ARG A 256 7.85 -0.68 -15.84
C ARG A 256 8.58 -1.79 -15.12
N VAL A 257 9.17 -2.74 -15.84
CA VAL A 257 9.96 -3.81 -15.20
C VAL A 257 11.28 -3.31 -14.65
N HIS A 258 11.91 -2.33 -15.32
CA HIS A 258 13.08 -1.60 -14.82
C HIS A 258 12.79 -0.90 -13.48
N ASP A 259 11.74 -0.07 -13.42
CA ASP A 259 11.41 0.69 -12.21
C ASP A 259 10.98 -0.24 -11.08
N THR A 260 10.21 -1.29 -11.41
CA THR A 260 9.83 -2.34 -10.46
C THR A 260 11.06 -2.96 -9.80
N GLN A 261 12.12 -3.22 -10.56
CA GLN A 261 13.35 -3.80 -10.02
C GLN A 261 14.08 -2.83 -9.07
N ILE A 262 14.08 -1.52 -9.35
CA ILE A 262 14.66 -0.51 -8.44
C ILE A 262 13.84 -0.42 -7.14
N VAL A 263 12.50 -0.37 -7.25
CA VAL A 263 11.60 -0.35 -6.08
C VAL A 263 11.78 -1.61 -5.23
N GLN A 264 11.97 -2.77 -5.87
CA GLN A 264 12.23 -4.02 -5.18
C GLN A 264 13.56 -3.97 -4.40
N VAL A 265 14.63 -3.41 -4.98
CA VAL A 265 15.91 -3.22 -4.25
C VAL A 265 15.72 -2.32 -3.04
N ALA A 266 14.96 -1.24 -3.15
CA ALA A 266 14.63 -0.38 -2.01
C ALA A 266 13.91 -1.16 -0.90
N PHE A 267 12.92 -1.98 -1.28
CA PHE A 267 12.17 -2.80 -0.34
C PHE A 267 13.01 -3.86 0.35
N GLU A 268 13.95 -4.50 -0.36
CA GLU A 268 14.92 -5.45 0.18
C GLU A 268 15.86 -4.81 1.21
N GLN A 269 16.15 -3.52 1.07
CA GLN A 269 16.96 -2.75 2.03
C GLN A 269 16.12 -2.07 3.11
N GLY A 270 14.81 -2.35 3.19
CA GLY A 270 13.93 -1.72 4.17
C GLY A 270 13.61 -0.25 3.89
N LEU A 271 14.05 0.32 2.77
CA LEU A 271 13.81 1.72 2.41
C LEU A 271 12.34 1.93 2.02
N ARG A 272 11.76 3.04 2.46
CA ARG A 272 10.40 3.50 2.16
C ARG A 272 10.47 4.92 1.63
N LEU A 273 10.16 5.07 0.35
CA LEU A 273 10.11 6.37 -0.33
C LEU A 273 8.65 6.72 -0.64
N SER A 274 8.33 8.01 -0.57
CA SER A 274 7.04 8.54 -1.01
C SER A 274 6.90 8.47 -2.53
N LEU A 275 5.67 8.59 -3.04
CA LEU A 275 5.42 8.65 -4.49
C LEU A 275 6.15 9.82 -5.14
N ASP A 276 6.22 10.94 -4.41
CA ASP A 276 6.82 12.18 -4.91
C ASP A 276 8.35 12.06 -4.99
N GLN A 277 8.95 11.37 -4.02
CA GLN A 277 10.36 11.01 -4.04
C GLN A 277 10.66 10.05 -5.19
N TRP A 278 9.83 9.02 -5.41
CA TRP A 278 10.01 8.08 -6.52
C TRP A 278 9.91 8.75 -7.89
N SER A 279 8.90 9.59 -8.10
CA SER A 279 8.71 10.36 -9.33
C SER A 279 9.93 11.26 -9.57
N SER A 280 10.37 11.98 -8.55
CA SER A 280 11.54 12.86 -8.65
C SER A 280 12.83 12.08 -8.97
N LEU A 281 13.09 10.97 -8.27
CA LEU A 281 14.32 10.21 -8.44
C LEU A 281 14.43 9.53 -9.81
N LEU A 282 13.33 8.95 -10.31
CA LEU A 282 13.35 8.16 -11.55
C LEU A 282 13.01 8.98 -12.80
N TYR A 283 12.28 10.08 -12.66
CA TYR A 283 11.74 10.86 -13.78
C TYR A 283 12.12 12.34 -13.73
N GLY A 284 12.59 12.84 -12.59
CA GLY A 284 12.90 14.28 -12.44
C GLY A 284 11.66 15.16 -12.34
N ASP A 285 10.49 14.58 -12.07
CA ASP A 285 9.20 15.29 -12.05
C ASP A 285 8.27 14.79 -10.93
N GLN A 286 7.02 15.28 -10.92
CA GLN A 286 5.95 14.85 -10.01
C GLN A 286 4.75 14.23 -10.75
N ASN A 287 4.92 13.86 -12.02
CA ASN A 287 3.82 13.43 -12.89
C ASN A 287 3.61 11.90 -12.84
N HIS A 288 4.58 11.14 -12.34
CA HIS A 288 4.56 9.67 -12.34
C HIS A 288 4.03 9.05 -11.04
N ARG A 289 3.38 9.84 -10.17
CA ARG A 289 2.89 9.39 -8.84
C ARG A 289 1.94 8.19 -8.93
N SER A 290 0.91 8.27 -9.78
CA SER A 290 -0.08 7.19 -9.95
C SER A 290 0.56 5.92 -10.53
N TYR A 291 1.51 6.11 -11.45
CA TYR A 291 2.28 5.02 -12.04
C TYR A 291 3.14 4.31 -10.98
N MET A 292 3.91 5.06 -10.17
CA MET A 292 4.71 4.49 -9.08
C MET A 292 3.85 3.82 -8.02
N GLN A 293 2.67 4.38 -7.72
CA GLN A 293 1.70 3.77 -6.81
C GLN A 293 1.23 2.40 -7.32
N SER A 294 1.01 2.25 -8.63
CA SER A 294 0.65 0.95 -9.24
C SER A 294 1.75 -0.10 -9.07
N ILE A 295 3.01 0.28 -9.26
CA ILE A 295 4.17 -0.61 -9.04
C ILE A 295 4.24 -1.04 -7.58
N ILE A 296 4.17 -0.07 -6.65
CA ILE A 296 4.25 -0.32 -5.22
C ILE A 296 3.13 -1.24 -4.75
N ASN A 297 1.89 -0.99 -5.17
CA ASN A 297 0.74 -1.82 -4.79
C ASN A 297 0.93 -3.28 -5.25
N LYS A 298 1.42 -3.49 -6.47
CA LYS A 298 1.69 -4.84 -7.00
C LYS A 298 2.79 -5.57 -6.22
N LEU A 299 3.83 -4.87 -5.78
CA LEU A 299 4.88 -5.46 -4.95
C LEU A 299 4.39 -5.71 -3.51
N GLN A 300 3.60 -4.81 -2.94
CA GLN A 300 3.06 -4.95 -1.60
C GLN A 300 2.03 -6.08 -1.50
N SER A 301 1.22 -6.33 -2.53
CA SER A 301 0.30 -7.48 -2.55
C SER A 301 1.01 -8.83 -2.46
N SER A 302 2.30 -8.90 -2.79
CA SER A 302 3.12 -10.11 -2.65
C SER A 302 3.86 -10.23 -1.30
N LYS A 303 3.87 -9.19 -0.45
CA LYS A 303 4.57 -9.24 0.83
C LYS A 303 3.71 -9.88 1.90
N SER A 304 4.26 -10.90 2.57
CA SER A 304 3.63 -11.47 3.77
C SER A 304 3.66 -10.47 4.93
N TRP A 305 2.66 -10.56 5.81
CA TRP A 305 2.60 -9.73 7.01
C TRP A 305 3.81 -9.95 7.92
N LYS A 306 4.28 -11.20 8.03
CA LYS A 306 5.49 -11.57 8.79
C LYS A 306 6.72 -10.78 8.31
N GLN A 307 6.86 -10.59 7.00
CA GLN A 307 7.96 -9.78 6.46
C GLN A 307 7.82 -8.30 6.86
N GLN A 308 6.62 -7.73 6.83
CA GLN A 308 6.42 -6.32 7.23
C GLN A 308 6.76 -6.09 8.71
N VAL A 309 6.40 -7.02 9.60
CA VAL A 309 6.77 -6.96 11.02
C VAL A 309 8.28 -7.12 11.20
N SER A 310 8.94 -7.94 10.38
CA SER A 310 10.40 -8.06 10.37
C SER A 310 11.08 -6.76 9.92
N ASP A 311 10.57 -6.13 8.85
CA ASP A 311 11.04 -4.84 8.36
C ASP A 311 10.94 -3.76 9.46
N LEU A 312 9.84 -3.75 10.24
CA LEU A 312 9.67 -2.85 11.39
C LEU A 312 10.76 -3.06 12.46
N LYS A 313 11.00 -4.31 12.85
CA LYS A 313 12.06 -4.64 13.83
C LYS A 313 13.43 -4.17 13.36
N ALA A 314 13.71 -4.29 12.07
CA ALA A 314 14.96 -3.81 11.49
C ALA A 314 15.05 -2.27 11.53
N ALA A 315 13.97 -1.57 11.18
CA ALA A 315 13.91 -0.10 11.19
C ALA A 315 14.15 0.49 12.58
N ILE A 316 13.59 -0.12 13.63
CA ILE A 316 13.73 0.39 15.01
C ILE A 316 14.98 -0.13 15.75
N LYS A 317 15.83 -0.94 15.10
CA LYS A 317 16.93 -1.66 15.77
C LYS A 317 17.86 -0.74 16.58
N TYR A 318 18.09 0.47 16.07
CA TYR A 318 18.95 1.49 16.66
C TYR A 318 18.18 2.70 17.21
N SER A 319 16.84 2.62 17.26
CA SER A 319 16.00 3.68 17.83
C SER A 319 16.13 3.70 19.36
N SER A 320 16.16 4.90 19.95
CA SER A 320 16.02 5.10 21.39
C SER A 320 14.66 4.66 21.92
N GLU A 321 13.63 4.64 21.06
CA GLU A 321 12.26 4.23 21.40
C GLU A 321 12.03 2.72 21.22
N ARG A 322 13.08 1.93 20.99
CA ARG A 322 12.95 0.50 20.72
C ARG A 322 12.21 -0.25 21.83
N GLU A 323 12.54 0.02 23.10
CA GLU A 323 11.98 -0.71 24.24
C GLU A 323 10.47 -0.45 24.40
N SER A 324 10.02 0.79 24.18
CA SER A 324 8.59 1.13 24.25
C SER A 324 7.77 0.53 23.10
N LEU A 325 8.40 0.22 21.95
CA LEU A 325 7.75 -0.37 20.79
C LEU A 325 7.69 -1.90 20.80
N ILE A 326 8.45 -2.59 21.67
CA ILE A 326 8.43 -4.06 21.76
C ILE A 326 7.01 -4.61 22.04
N PRO A 327 6.25 -4.11 23.03
CA PRO A 327 4.88 -4.59 23.27
C PRO A 327 3.97 -4.43 22.05
N VAL A 328 4.11 -3.31 21.32
CA VAL A 328 3.35 -3.03 20.10
C VAL A 328 3.68 -4.04 18.99
N ILE A 329 4.95 -4.41 18.84
CA ILE A 329 5.38 -5.44 17.88
C ILE A 329 4.72 -6.79 18.18
N GLU A 330 4.57 -7.18 19.45
CA GLU A 330 3.89 -8.43 19.79
C GLU A 330 2.41 -8.39 19.41
N HIS A 331 1.74 -7.23 19.53
CA HIS A 331 0.39 -7.05 19.00
C HIS A 331 0.34 -7.20 17.48
N PHE A 332 1.29 -6.61 16.74
CA PHE A 332 1.37 -6.80 15.29
C PHE A 332 1.60 -8.26 14.90
N LYS A 333 2.43 -9.03 15.62
CA LYS A 333 2.62 -10.45 15.30
C LYS A 333 1.32 -11.24 15.35
N ARG A 334 0.42 -10.94 16.29
CA ARG A 334 -0.89 -11.62 16.39
C ARG A 334 -1.75 -11.40 15.15
N PHE A 335 -1.57 -10.30 14.40
CA PHE A 335 -2.23 -10.10 13.10
C PHE A 335 -1.79 -11.11 12.01
N ALA A 336 -0.65 -11.80 12.20
CA ALA A 336 -0.17 -12.83 11.28
C ALA A 336 -1.06 -14.08 11.27
N ASP A 337 -1.72 -14.34 12.40
CA ASP A 337 -2.52 -15.55 12.59
C ASP A 337 -3.93 -15.39 12.00
N PHE A 338 -4.32 -14.16 11.66
CA PHE A 338 -5.58 -13.83 10.99
C PHE A 338 -5.43 -13.74 9.47
N GLU A 339 -4.57 -14.56 8.85
CA GLU A 339 -4.53 -14.63 7.38
C GLU A 339 -5.94 -14.93 6.87
N PRO A 340 -6.55 -14.02 6.08
CA PRO A 340 -7.78 -14.37 5.40
C PRO A 340 -7.39 -15.42 4.36
N SER A 341 -7.58 -16.69 4.71
CA SER A 341 -7.68 -17.75 3.72
C SER A 341 -8.67 -17.26 2.67
N HIS A 342 -8.25 -17.33 1.40
CA HIS A 342 -9.15 -17.10 0.29
C HIS A 342 -10.24 -18.16 0.36
N GLY A 343 -11.38 -17.79 0.97
CA GLY A 343 -12.60 -18.58 0.98
C GLY A 343 -12.45 -19.96 1.61
N GLU A 344 -12.50 -20.04 2.93
CA GLU A 344 -13.06 -21.19 3.67
C GLU A 344 -12.97 -20.90 5.16
N PHE A 345 -14.08 -20.47 5.74
CA PHE A 345 -14.44 -20.77 7.12
C PHE A 345 -15.94 -21.03 7.10
N PHE A 346 -16.30 -22.27 7.44
CA PHE A 346 -17.64 -22.86 7.44
C PHE A 346 -18.67 -22.05 8.22
#